data_AF-A0A3T0T6L4-F1
#
_entry.id   AF-A0A3T0T6L4-F1
#
_cell.length_a   1.000
_cell.length_b   1.000
_cell.length_c   1.000
_cell.angle_alpha   90.00
_cell.angle_beta   90.00
_cell.angle_gamma   90.00
#
_symmetry.space_group_name_H-M   'P 1'
#
loop_
_entity.id
_entity.type
_entity.pdbx_description
1 polymer ?
#
loop_
_entity_poly.entity_id
_entity_poly.type
_entity_poly.pdbx_seq_one_letter_code
_entity_poly.pdbx_strand_id
1 'polypeptide(L)'
;MRVLAARYPGSDGVAHFELGGALDSAGHEAEAAVEYERAVAAGLDDERLARLSIQYASTLRNLGRTKEAIVLLSSAQPHPSVGAAREVFLALALHSAGRTDEALRTALEALAPTLPRYRRSVAAYAADLTDSAPQS
;
A
#
# COMPACT_ATOMS: atom_id res chain seq x y z
N MET A 1 17.09 -1.63 20.26
CA MET A 1 17.60 -1.75 18.88
C MET A 1 18.25 -0.49 18.32
N ARG A 2 18.46 0.60 19.09
CA ARG A 2 18.96 1.89 18.56
C ARG A 2 20.49 2.07 18.47
N VAL A 3 21.31 1.05 18.79
CA VAL A 3 22.77 1.25 18.99
C VAL A 3 23.65 0.52 17.96
N LEU A 4 23.09 -0.16 16.96
CA LEU A 4 23.89 -0.84 15.92
C LEU A 4 23.93 -0.11 14.57
N ALA A 5 23.13 0.94 14.36
CA ALA A 5 23.15 1.75 13.13
C ALA A 5 24.40 2.63 12.95
N ALA A 6 25.28 2.71 13.96
CA ALA A 6 26.39 3.66 13.98
C ALA A 6 27.72 3.12 13.40
N ARG A 7 27.80 1.83 13.02
CA ARG A 7 29.09 1.23 12.64
C ARG A 7 29.28 0.93 11.15
N TYR A 8 28.20 0.97 10.37
CA TYR A 8 28.19 0.96 8.90
C TYR A 8 26.90 1.67 8.45
N PRO A 9 26.93 2.85 7.80
CA PRO A 9 25.72 3.45 7.23
C PRO A 9 25.40 2.71 5.93
N GLY A 10 25.04 1.44 6.03
CA GLY A 10 24.80 0.56 4.91
C GLY A 10 23.48 0.87 4.23
N SER A 11 23.45 0.73 2.92
CA SER A 11 22.26 0.65 2.06
C SER A 11 21.41 -0.60 2.34
N ASP A 12 21.42 -1.11 3.57
CA ASP A 12 20.92 -2.45 3.92
C ASP A 12 19.42 -2.53 3.69
N GLY A 13 18.68 -1.46 4.02
CA GLY A 13 17.26 -1.37 3.70
C GLY A 13 16.98 -1.37 2.20
N VAL A 14 17.83 -0.74 1.40
CA VAL A 14 17.72 -0.72 -0.07
C VAL A 14 17.99 -2.11 -0.64
N ALA A 15 19.03 -2.80 -0.16
CA ALA A 15 19.35 -4.15 -0.62
C ALA A 15 18.22 -5.15 -0.32
N HIS A 16 17.68 -5.12 0.91
CA HIS A 16 16.52 -5.92 1.29
C HIS A 16 15.27 -5.58 0.46
N PHE A 17 15.04 -4.30 0.17
CA PHE A 17 13.92 -3.86 -0.64
C PHE A 17 14.00 -4.35 -2.09
N GLU A 18 15.16 -4.21 -2.74
CA GLU A 18 15.36 -4.67 -4.12
C GLU A 18 15.32 -6.21 -4.21
N LEU A 19 15.87 -6.92 -3.20
CA LEU A 19 15.75 -8.39 -3.12
C LEU A 19 14.30 -8.83 -2.94
N GLY A 20 13.54 -8.16 -2.05
CA GLY A 20 12.12 -8.40 -1.88
C GLY A 20 11.35 -8.24 -3.19
N GLY A 21 11.62 -7.17 -3.94
CA GLY A 21 11.03 -6.94 -5.28
C GLY A 21 11.38 -8.02 -6.30
N ALA A 22 12.63 -8.50 -6.30
CA ALA A 22 13.06 -9.59 -7.18
C ALA A 22 12.36 -10.91 -6.83
N LEU A 23 12.23 -11.23 -5.54
CA LEU A 23 11.52 -12.43 -5.06
C LEU A 23 10.03 -12.38 -5.39
N ASP A 24 9.37 -11.24 -5.16
CA ASP A 24 7.94 -11.05 -5.48
C ASP A 24 7.69 -11.23 -6.97
N SER A 25 8.54 -10.63 -7.82
CA SER A 25 8.47 -10.78 -9.29
C SER A 25 8.71 -12.22 -9.76
N ALA A 26 9.44 -13.01 -8.99
CA ALA A 26 9.70 -14.42 -9.25
C ALA A 26 8.64 -15.36 -8.65
N GLY A 27 7.62 -14.83 -7.96
CA GLY A 27 6.56 -15.61 -7.31
C GLY A 27 6.93 -16.17 -5.94
N HIS A 28 8.05 -15.75 -5.36
CA HIS A 28 8.52 -16.15 -4.03
C HIS A 28 8.00 -15.21 -2.94
N GLU A 29 6.67 -15.07 -2.88
CA GLU A 29 5.99 -14.03 -2.10
C GLU A 29 6.26 -14.11 -0.58
N ALA A 30 6.36 -15.33 -0.03
CA ALA A 30 6.65 -15.51 1.39
C ALA A 30 8.07 -15.05 1.76
N GLU A 31 9.05 -15.30 0.88
CA GLU A 31 10.43 -14.85 1.06
C GLU A 31 10.52 -13.33 0.84
N ALA A 32 9.81 -12.81 -0.17
CA ALA A 32 9.71 -11.37 -0.43
C ALA A 32 9.19 -10.60 0.80
N ALA A 33 8.16 -11.11 1.48
CA ALA A 33 7.62 -10.50 2.69
C ALA A 33 8.67 -10.37 3.79
N VAL A 34 9.50 -11.39 4.01
CA VAL A 34 10.59 -11.35 5.00
C VAL A 34 11.62 -10.27 4.65
N GLU A 35 11.98 -10.14 3.37
CA GLU A 35 12.92 -9.12 2.91
C GLU A 35 12.34 -7.71 3.02
N TYR A 36 11.05 -7.51 2.72
CA TYR A 36 10.39 -6.23 2.96
C TYR A 36 10.34 -5.84 4.45
N GLU A 37 10.08 -6.79 5.34
CA GLU A 37 10.14 -6.54 6.80
C GLU A 37 11.54 -6.11 7.25
N ARG A 38 12.59 -6.75 6.71
CA ARG A 38 13.99 -6.36 6.97
C ARG A 38 14.30 -4.98 6.42
N ALA A 39 13.80 -4.65 5.23
CA ALA A 39 13.99 -3.33 4.63
C ALA A 39 13.37 -2.22 5.49
N VAL A 40 12.15 -2.42 5.98
CA VAL A 40 11.49 -1.48 6.90
C VAL A 40 12.28 -1.32 8.20
N ALA A 41 12.78 -2.43 8.77
CA ALA A 41 13.57 -2.39 10.00
C ALA A 41 14.93 -1.69 9.84
N ALA A 42 15.54 -1.81 8.66
CA ALA A 42 16.81 -1.17 8.33
C ALA A 42 16.66 0.30 7.91
N GLY A 43 15.45 0.74 7.55
CA GLY A 43 15.13 2.09 7.16
C GLY A 43 15.37 2.37 5.67
N LEU A 44 14.55 3.27 5.13
CA LEU A 44 14.55 3.72 3.74
C LEU A 44 14.27 5.23 3.71
N ASP A 45 14.67 5.90 2.63
CA ASP A 45 14.15 7.24 2.34
C ASP A 45 12.64 7.19 2.02
N ASP A 46 11.98 8.34 2.07
CA ASP A 46 10.52 8.45 1.94
C ASP A 46 10.01 7.93 0.58
N GLU A 47 10.77 8.16 -0.49
CA GLU A 47 10.41 7.70 -1.84
C GLU A 47 10.43 6.17 -1.92
N ARG A 48 11.48 5.54 -1.42
CA ARG A 48 11.60 4.07 -1.38
C ARG A 48 10.59 3.47 -0.42
N LEU A 49 10.32 4.10 0.72
CA LEU A 49 9.31 3.65 1.66
C LEU A 49 7.90 3.66 1.04
N ALA A 50 7.58 4.67 0.23
CA ALA A 50 6.32 4.73 -0.51
C ALA A 50 6.19 3.58 -1.53
N ARG A 51 7.26 3.32 -2.30
CA ARG A 51 7.30 2.18 -3.23
C ARG A 51 7.25 0.82 -2.53
N LEU A 52 7.95 0.67 -1.41
CA LEU A 52 7.94 -0.56 -0.60
C LEU A 52 6.55 -0.83 -0.05
N SER A 53 5.87 0.18 0.49
CA SER A 53 4.55 0.02 1.08
C SER A 53 3.54 -0.57 0.10
N ILE A 54 3.60 -0.15 -1.18
CA ILE A 54 2.73 -0.67 -2.25
C ILE A 54 3.08 -2.12 -2.59
N GLN A 55 4.36 -2.40 -2.86
CA GLN A 55 4.78 -3.74 -3.25
C GLN A 55 4.54 -4.74 -2.12
N TYR A 56 4.97 -4.40 -0.90
CA TYR A 56 4.80 -5.27 0.26
C TYR A 56 3.32 -5.52 0.56
N ALA A 57 2.45 -4.51 0.46
CA ALA A 57 1.01 -4.72 0.63
C ALA A 57 0.41 -5.64 -0.46
N SER A 58 0.90 -5.57 -1.70
CA SER A 58 0.50 -6.49 -2.76
C SER A 58 0.90 -7.92 -2.43
N THR A 59 2.15 -8.14 -2.01
CA THR A 59 2.66 -9.45 -1.54
C THR A 59 1.83 -9.98 -0.38
N LEU A 60 1.55 -9.14 0.63
CA LEU A 60 0.70 -9.52 1.78
C LEU A 60 -0.72 -9.92 1.34
N ARG A 61 -1.33 -9.19 0.39
CA ARG A 61 -2.66 -9.52 -0.15
C ARG A 61 -2.63 -10.88 -0.84
N ASN A 62 -1.62 -11.15 -1.67
CA ASN A 62 -1.49 -12.44 -2.38
C ASN A 62 -1.30 -13.61 -1.41
N LEU A 63 -0.58 -13.40 -0.30
CA LEU A 63 -0.44 -14.37 0.80
C LEU A 63 -1.69 -14.52 1.67
N GLY A 64 -2.80 -13.85 1.35
CA GLY A 64 -4.04 -13.87 2.15
C GLY A 64 -3.95 -13.05 3.45
N ARG A 65 -2.86 -12.33 3.69
CA ARG A 65 -2.64 -11.43 4.86
C ARG A 65 -3.29 -10.07 4.63
N THR A 66 -4.55 -10.06 4.19
CA THR A 66 -5.23 -8.87 3.67
C THR A 66 -5.41 -7.77 4.70
N LYS A 67 -5.61 -8.12 5.97
CA LYS A 67 -5.73 -7.14 7.07
C LYS A 67 -4.43 -6.34 7.26
N GLU A 68 -3.28 -7.01 7.15
CA GLU A 68 -1.97 -6.36 7.27
C GLU A 68 -1.69 -5.46 6.08
N ALA A 69 -2.05 -5.90 4.87
CA ALA A 69 -1.97 -5.07 3.66
C ALA A 69 -2.76 -3.76 3.81
N ILE A 70 -3.99 -3.83 4.34
CA ILE A 70 -4.84 -2.66 4.60
C ILE A 70 -4.16 -1.73 5.61
N VAL A 71 -3.71 -2.25 6.76
CA VAL A 71 -3.05 -1.43 7.81
C VAL A 71 -1.81 -0.74 7.25
N LEU A 72 -0.97 -1.46 6.51
CA LEU A 72 0.23 -0.91 5.89
C LEU A 72 -0.12 0.25 4.96
N LEU A 73 -1.06 0.07 4.03
CA LEU A 73 -1.42 1.11 3.07
C LEU A 73 -2.16 2.29 3.73
N SER A 74 -3.05 2.03 4.70
CA SER A 74 -3.74 3.09 5.43
C SER A 74 -2.79 3.96 6.26
N SER A 75 -1.71 3.38 6.80
CA SER A 75 -0.70 4.12 7.60
C SER A 75 0.43 4.76 6.78
N ALA A 76 0.67 4.28 5.56
CA ALA A 76 1.68 4.84 4.66
C ALA A 76 1.36 6.29 4.27
N GLN A 77 2.39 7.12 4.17
CA GLN A 77 2.23 8.51 3.72
C GLN A 77 2.09 8.57 2.19
N PRO A 78 1.21 9.43 1.65
CA PRO A 78 1.19 9.73 0.22
C PRO A 78 2.54 10.30 -0.22
N HIS A 79 3.00 9.93 -1.42
CA HIS A 79 4.25 10.44 -1.98
C HIS A 79 4.12 10.70 -3.49
N PRO A 80 4.63 11.84 -4.02
CA PRO A 80 4.49 12.17 -5.44
C PRO A 80 5.07 11.14 -6.40
N SER A 81 6.12 10.41 -6.00
CA SER A 81 6.75 9.37 -6.85
C SER A 81 5.82 8.20 -7.19
N VAL A 82 4.77 7.98 -6.38
CA VAL A 82 3.79 6.90 -6.59
C VAL A 82 2.38 7.41 -6.91
N GLY A 83 2.16 8.72 -6.89
CA GLY A 83 0.85 9.32 -7.16
C GLY A 83 -0.28 8.67 -6.36
N ALA A 84 -1.36 8.29 -7.04
CA ALA A 84 -2.54 7.64 -6.44
C ALA A 84 -2.41 6.11 -6.31
N ALA A 85 -1.22 5.53 -6.57
CA ALA A 85 -1.05 4.08 -6.57
C ALA A 85 -1.30 3.47 -5.17
N ARG A 86 -0.96 4.18 -4.09
CA ARG A 86 -1.26 3.76 -2.73
C ARG A 86 -2.77 3.48 -2.56
N GLU A 87 -3.61 4.42 -2.98
CA GLU A 87 -5.07 4.32 -2.86
C GLU A 87 -5.62 3.20 -3.74
N VAL A 88 -5.08 3.02 -4.95
CA VAL A 88 -5.47 1.91 -5.84
C VAL A 88 -5.17 0.55 -5.20
N PHE A 89 -3.98 0.37 -4.63
CA PHE A 89 -3.63 -0.89 -3.97
C PHE A 89 -4.41 -1.09 -2.66
N LEU A 90 -4.79 -0.01 -1.98
CA LEU A 90 -5.66 -0.07 -0.80
C LEU A 90 -7.05 -0.56 -1.19
N ALA A 91 -7.61 -0.05 -2.29
CA ALA A 91 -8.88 -0.54 -2.83
C ALA A 91 -8.82 -2.04 -3.16
N LEU A 92 -7.73 -2.52 -3.77
CA LEU A 92 -7.54 -3.96 -4.04
C LEU A 92 -7.50 -4.79 -2.75
N ALA A 93 -6.78 -4.32 -1.73
CA ALA A 93 -6.72 -5.01 -0.43
C ALA A 93 -8.09 -5.02 0.28
N LEU A 94 -8.82 -3.89 0.27
CA LEU A 94 -10.18 -3.81 0.80
C LEU A 94 -11.13 -4.78 0.09
N HIS A 95 -11.04 -4.86 -1.25
CA HIS A 95 -11.84 -5.78 -2.04
C HIS A 95 -11.54 -7.25 -1.69
N SER A 96 -10.27 -7.64 -1.62
CA SER A 96 -9.87 -8.99 -1.18
C SER A 96 -10.33 -9.32 0.25
N ALA A 97 -10.56 -8.31 1.10
CA ALA A 97 -11.09 -8.48 2.44
C ALA A 97 -12.63 -8.48 2.50
N GLY A 98 -13.33 -8.42 1.36
CA GLY A 98 -14.79 -8.36 1.28
C GLY A 98 -15.40 -6.98 1.60
N ARG A 99 -14.58 -5.94 1.78
CA ARG A 99 -15.01 -4.56 2.07
C ARG A 99 -15.23 -3.80 0.76
N THR A 100 -16.16 -4.30 -0.06
CA THR A 100 -16.33 -3.89 -1.46
C THR A 100 -16.74 -2.43 -1.64
N ASP A 101 -17.61 -1.89 -0.77
CA ASP A 101 -18.06 -0.50 -0.87
C ASP A 101 -16.92 0.47 -0.54
N GLU A 102 -16.14 0.16 0.51
CA GLU A 102 -14.94 0.93 0.88
C GLU A 102 -13.86 0.85 -0.20
N ALA A 103 -13.70 -0.33 -0.84
CA ALA A 103 -12.79 -0.49 -1.96
C ALA A 103 -13.18 0.41 -3.14
N LEU A 104 -14.46 0.37 -3.55
CA LEU A 104 -14.95 1.17 -4.67
C LEU A 104 -14.87 2.66 -4.35
N ARG A 105 -15.25 3.07 -3.14
CA ARG A 105 -15.08 4.44 -2.66
C ARG A 105 -13.63 4.90 -2.79
N THR A 106 -12.69 4.13 -2.27
CA THR A 106 -11.25 4.46 -2.30
C THR A 106 -10.75 4.65 -3.74
N ALA A 107 -11.14 3.77 -4.66
CA ALA A 107 -10.75 3.88 -6.07
C ALA A 107 -11.36 5.11 -6.77
N LEU A 108 -12.63 5.43 -6.49
CA LEU A 108 -13.30 6.60 -7.06
C LEU A 108 -12.72 7.92 -6.53
N GLU A 109 -12.41 7.99 -5.24
CA GLU A 109 -11.75 9.15 -4.63
C GLU A 109 -10.34 9.36 -5.19
N ALA A 110 -9.61 8.28 -5.48
CA ALA A 110 -8.30 8.33 -6.14
C ALA A 110 -8.39 8.83 -7.60
N LEU A 111 -9.43 8.44 -8.34
CA LEU A 111 -9.63 8.82 -9.74
C LEU A 111 -10.19 10.24 -9.89
N ALA A 112 -11.05 10.69 -8.97
CA ALA A 112 -11.79 11.94 -9.10
C ALA A 112 -10.91 13.19 -9.43
N PRO A 113 -9.71 13.36 -8.83
CA PRO A 113 -8.83 14.48 -9.17
C PRO A 113 -8.32 14.49 -10.61
N THR A 114 -8.26 13.35 -11.29
CA THR A 114 -7.74 13.23 -12.66
C THR A 114 -8.81 13.45 -13.72
N LEU A 115 -10.09 13.56 -13.33
CA LEU A 115 -11.19 13.69 -14.27
C LEU A 115 -11.33 15.13 -14.78
N PRO A 116 -11.38 15.36 -16.11
CA PRO A 116 -11.59 16.70 -16.66
C PRO A 116 -13.01 17.23 -16.43
N ARG A 117 -13.99 16.36 -16.18
CA ARG A 117 -15.40 16.66 -15.89
C ARG A 117 -15.97 15.67 -14.87
N TYR A 118 -17.13 15.97 -14.29
CA TYR A 118 -17.85 15.11 -13.35
C TYR A 118 -17.14 14.77 -12.03
N ARG A 119 -16.02 15.45 -11.71
CA ARG A 119 -15.30 15.28 -10.43
C ARG A 119 -16.20 15.36 -9.20
N ARG A 120 -17.08 16.37 -9.13
CA ARG A 120 -18.02 16.54 -8.01
C ARG A 120 -19.03 15.39 -7.93
N SER A 121 -19.56 14.94 -9.07
CA SER A 121 -20.52 13.84 -9.12
C SER A 121 -19.88 12.53 -8.67
N VAL A 122 -18.68 12.22 -9.17
CA VAL A 122 -17.93 11.01 -8.76
C VAL A 122 -17.59 11.05 -7.26
N ALA A 123 -17.17 12.20 -6.74
CA ALA A 123 -16.91 12.35 -5.31
C ALA A 123 -18.18 12.14 -4.46
N ALA A 124 -19.34 12.61 -4.93
CA ALA A 124 -20.62 12.38 -4.25
C ALA A 124 -21.00 10.89 -4.23
N TYR A 125 -20.94 10.22 -5.38
CA TYR A 125 -21.22 8.78 -5.45
C TYR A 125 -20.25 7.96 -4.59
N ALA A 126 -18.98 8.36 -4.50
CA ALA A 126 -18.01 7.70 -3.65
C ALA A 126 -18.38 7.79 -2.16
N ALA A 127 -18.88 8.94 -1.70
CA ALA A 127 -19.34 9.11 -0.32
C ALA A 127 -20.58 8.25 -0.02
N ASP A 128 -21.56 8.23 -0.92
CA ASP A 128 -22.83 7.50 -0.76
C ASP A 128 -22.64 5.99 -0.52
N LEU A 129 -21.56 5.40 -1.06
CA LEU A 129 -21.22 3.98 -0.92
C LEU A 129 -21.05 3.52 0.53
N THR A 130 -20.60 4.41 1.42
CA THR A 130 -20.37 4.07 2.84
C THR A 130 -21.29 4.83 3.79
N ASP A 131 -21.94 5.89 3.31
CA ASP A 131 -22.88 6.68 4.11
C ASP A 131 -24.24 5.97 4.26
N SER A 132 -24.51 4.96 3.41
CA SER A 132 -25.74 4.15 3.42
C SER A 132 -25.54 2.77 4.07
N ALA A 133 -24.93 2.69 5.26
CA ALA A 133 -25.09 1.49 6.07
C ALA A 133 -26.56 1.40 6.55
N PRO A 134 -27.27 0.27 6.34
CA PRO A 134 -28.65 0.15 6.82
C PRO A 134 -28.69 0.33 8.33
N GLN A 135 -29.66 1.12 8.81
CA GLN A 135 -30.12 0.99 10.17
C GLN A 135 -30.67 -0.43 10.31
N SER A 136 -29.97 -1.29 11.04
CA SER A 136 -30.43 -2.64 11.40
C SER A 136 -29.90 -2.97 12.79
#